data_AF-A0A2D5WTT0-F1
#
_entry.id   AF-A0A2D5WTT0-F1
#
_cell.length_a   1.000
_cell.length_b   1.000
_cell.length_c   1.000
_cell.angle_alpha   90.00
_cell.angle_beta   90.00
_cell.angle_gamma   90.00
#
_symmetry.space_group_name_H-M   'P 1'
#
loop_
_entity.id
_entity.type
_entity.pdbx_description
1 polymer ?
#
loop_
_entity_poly.entity_id
_entity_poly.type
_entity_poly.pdbx_seq_one_letter_code
_entity_poly.pdbx_strand_id
1 'polypeptide(L)'
;MKMPSPIARFQRSLSLVACGVLMTTAQAWGFDDRQKKVDWESSLNLSDEQQEQIDAIEDRYRDRFREMKPSEAAGKERREQRQDLYVQMREEIRSVLTDEQQAIAEEQVRKREKEGREEHLERLSRKLDLTSEQKSELEEKLSLCSEEEWPVSMKMREKDRRDFEKTVKSVLTEEQKKKWRKMQREERDKWRHHDMDRLKEKRGQKDEDE
;
A
#
# COMPACT_ATOMS: atom_id res chain seq x y z
N MET A 1 39.03 -68.09 -12.90
CA MET A 1 39.04 -67.62 -14.30
C MET A 1 37.60 -67.25 -14.67
N LYS A 2 37.31 -65.94 -14.74
CA LYS A 2 36.97 -65.16 -15.95
C LYS A 2 35.66 -65.61 -16.65
N MET A 3 34.66 -64.71 -16.55
CA MET A 3 33.31 -64.69 -17.16
C MET A 3 33.40 -64.47 -18.71
N PRO A 4 32.32 -64.16 -19.49
CA PRO A 4 30.86 -64.03 -19.22
C PRO A 4 29.91 -64.57 -20.32
N SER A 5 28.60 -64.50 -20.04
CA SER A 5 27.48 -64.58 -20.99
C SER A 5 26.55 -63.36 -20.82
N PRO A 6 25.70 -63.01 -21.80
CA PRO A 6 25.70 -61.66 -22.37
C PRO A 6 24.65 -60.67 -21.82
N ILE A 7 24.96 -59.42 -22.13
CA ILE A 7 24.29 -58.15 -21.84
C ILE A 7 22.84 -58.16 -22.37
N ALA A 8 21.87 -58.16 -21.46
CA ALA A 8 20.50 -57.71 -21.73
C ALA A 8 20.42 -56.21 -21.39
N ARG A 9 20.21 -55.38 -22.42
CA ARG A 9 19.99 -53.94 -22.30
C ARG A 9 18.58 -53.70 -21.75
N PHE A 10 18.46 -53.44 -20.45
CA PHE A 10 17.28 -52.78 -19.90
C PHE A 10 17.49 -51.27 -19.99
N GLN A 11 16.77 -50.64 -20.93
CA GLN A 11 16.59 -49.20 -20.94
C GLN A 11 15.87 -48.78 -19.65
N ARG A 12 16.54 -47.92 -18.88
CA ARG A 12 16.01 -47.27 -17.70
C ARG A 12 15.10 -46.12 -18.14
N SER A 13 13.79 -46.25 -17.97
CA SER A 13 12.89 -45.09 -17.87
C SER A 13 12.80 -44.68 -16.40
N LEU A 14 13.72 -43.83 -15.97
CA LEU A 14 13.59 -43.07 -14.72
C LEU A 14 12.56 -41.94 -14.97
N SER A 15 11.28 -42.21 -14.70
CA SER A 15 10.33 -41.12 -14.40
C SER A 15 10.64 -40.60 -13.01
N LEU A 16 11.54 -39.62 -12.94
CA LEU A 16 11.71 -38.78 -11.75
C LEU A 16 10.51 -37.83 -11.66
N VAL A 17 9.55 -38.21 -10.83
CA VAL A 17 8.63 -37.27 -10.18
C VAL A 17 9.49 -36.43 -9.24
N ALA A 18 9.93 -35.27 -9.71
CA ALA A 18 10.61 -34.29 -8.89
C ALA A 18 9.58 -33.27 -8.39
N CYS A 19 9.23 -33.42 -7.11
CA CYS A 19 8.57 -32.40 -6.31
C CYS A 19 9.32 -31.07 -6.44
N GLY A 20 8.65 -30.05 -6.96
CA GLY A 20 9.06 -28.66 -6.90
C GLY A 20 8.04 -27.85 -6.11
N VAL A 21 7.75 -28.26 -4.86
CA VAL A 21 7.15 -27.37 -3.87
C VAL A 21 8.22 -26.32 -3.57
N LEU A 22 8.22 -25.21 -4.30
CA LEU A 22 9.02 -24.05 -3.92
C LEU A 22 8.30 -23.37 -2.76
N MET A 23 8.92 -23.61 -1.61
CA MET A 23 8.58 -23.13 -0.30
C MET A 23 8.38 -21.60 -0.28
N THR A 24 7.24 -21.23 0.26
CA THR A 24 7.04 -20.05 1.11
C THR A 24 8.24 -19.76 2.00
N THR A 25 9.06 -18.76 1.66
CA THR A 25 9.87 -18.00 2.64
C THR A 25 10.13 -16.58 2.12
N ALA A 26 9.11 -15.73 2.18
CA ALA A 26 9.29 -14.28 2.15
C ALA A 26 8.52 -13.64 3.31
N GLN A 27 8.83 -14.07 4.53
CA GLN A 27 8.52 -13.29 5.73
C GLN A 27 9.82 -12.76 6.32
N ALA A 28 10.11 -11.52 6.00
CA ALA A 28 10.71 -10.50 6.86
C ALA A 28 10.99 -9.26 6.00
N TRP A 29 11.20 -8.10 6.64
CA TRP A 29 11.73 -6.85 6.06
C TRP A 29 10.70 -5.86 5.47
N GLY A 30 9.88 -5.28 6.34
CA GLY A 30 9.74 -3.82 6.47
C GLY A 30 9.35 -2.99 5.23
N PHE A 31 8.58 -3.55 4.30
CA PHE A 31 7.70 -2.72 3.47
C PHE A 31 6.63 -2.13 4.38
N ASP A 32 6.32 -0.85 4.25
CA ASP A 32 5.41 -0.11 5.14
C ASP A 32 4.13 -0.94 5.41
N ASP A 33 4.03 -1.55 6.60
CA ASP A 33 2.93 -2.42 7.06
C ASP A 33 1.55 -1.69 7.08
N ARG A 34 1.57 -0.40 6.71
CA ARG A 34 0.39 0.44 6.49
C ARG A 34 -0.22 0.32 5.10
N GLN A 35 0.50 -0.22 4.11
CA GLN A 35 -0.07 -0.52 2.79
C GLN A 35 -0.30 -2.02 2.68
N LYS A 36 -1.49 -2.46 3.10
CA LYS A 36 -1.99 -3.82 2.91
C LYS A 36 -1.74 -4.22 1.45
N LYS A 37 -0.85 -5.20 1.22
CA LYS A 37 -0.51 -5.71 -0.14
C LYS A 37 -1.84 -5.98 -0.85
N VAL A 38 -2.07 -5.32 -1.98
CA VAL A 38 -3.23 -5.65 -2.81
C VAL A 38 -2.90 -7.01 -3.39
N ASP A 39 -3.63 -8.04 -2.95
CA ASP A 39 -3.54 -9.36 -3.55
C ASP A 39 -4.20 -9.30 -4.93
N TRP A 40 -3.40 -8.92 -5.93
CA TRP A 40 -3.82 -8.77 -7.33
C TRP A 40 -4.01 -10.14 -7.99
N GLU A 41 -3.22 -11.14 -7.57
CA GLU A 41 -3.16 -12.47 -8.17
C GLU A 41 -4.49 -13.20 -8.03
N SER A 42 -5.01 -13.28 -6.80
CA SER A 42 -6.28 -13.95 -6.55
C SER A 42 -7.50 -13.18 -7.09
N SER A 43 -7.35 -11.88 -7.37
CA SER A 43 -8.48 -11.01 -7.69
C SER A 43 -8.63 -10.70 -9.18
N LEU A 44 -7.56 -10.83 -9.98
CA LEU A 44 -7.55 -10.52 -11.42
C LEU A 44 -7.38 -11.74 -12.33
N ASN A 45 -7.25 -12.96 -11.76
CA ASN A 45 -7.01 -14.20 -12.51
C ASN A 45 -5.86 -14.03 -13.52
N LEU A 46 -4.69 -13.62 -13.03
CA LEU A 46 -3.52 -13.37 -13.86
C LEU A 46 -3.04 -14.68 -14.53
N SER A 47 -2.53 -14.58 -15.76
CA SER A 47 -1.80 -15.70 -16.36
C SER A 47 -0.42 -15.86 -15.72
N ASP A 48 0.18 -17.06 -15.82
CA ASP A 48 1.53 -17.32 -15.30
C ASP A 48 2.56 -16.32 -15.86
N GLU A 49 2.42 -15.94 -17.14
CA GLU A 49 3.29 -14.96 -17.79
C GLU A 49 3.08 -13.54 -17.23
N GLN A 50 1.83 -13.12 -16.99
CA GLN A 50 1.53 -11.84 -16.37
C GLN A 50 2.05 -11.78 -14.93
N GLN A 51 1.91 -12.88 -14.18
CA GLN A 51 2.40 -13.00 -12.81
C GLN A 51 3.93 -12.84 -12.76
N GLU A 52 4.66 -13.53 -13.64
CA GLU A 52 6.13 -13.41 -13.74
C GLU A 52 6.56 -11.98 -14.11
N GLN A 53 5.85 -11.33 -15.03
CA GLN A 53 6.12 -9.92 -15.39
C GLN A 53 5.87 -8.96 -14.23
N ILE A 54 4.77 -9.13 -13.50
CA ILE A 54 4.42 -8.30 -12.34
C ILE A 54 5.44 -8.50 -11.21
N ASP A 55 5.83 -9.74 -10.92
CA ASP A 55 6.84 -10.03 -9.90
C ASP A 55 8.19 -9.40 -10.25
N ALA A 56 8.61 -9.45 -11.52
CA ALA A 56 9.82 -8.79 -12.00
C ALA A 56 9.75 -7.25 -11.86
N ILE A 57 8.57 -6.65 -12.07
CA ILE A 57 8.33 -5.22 -11.83
C ILE A 57 8.44 -4.93 -10.32
N GLU A 58 7.72 -5.65 -9.47
CA GLU A 58 7.73 -5.47 -8.01
C GLU A 58 9.16 -5.58 -7.45
N ASP A 59 9.92 -6.57 -7.91
CA ASP A 59 11.30 -6.82 -7.50
C ASP A 59 12.23 -5.65 -7.85
N ARG A 60 12.15 -5.15 -9.09
CA ARG A 60 12.93 -4.00 -9.53
C ARG A 60 12.61 -2.74 -8.72
N TYR A 61 11.33 -2.49 -8.44
CA TYR A 61 10.94 -1.33 -7.62
C TYR A 61 11.32 -1.52 -6.16
N ARG A 62 11.24 -2.73 -5.61
CA ARG A 62 11.72 -3.05 -4.25
C ARG A 62 13.18 -2.68 -4.09
N ASP A 63 14.02 -2.97 -5.07
CA ASP A 63 15.43 -2.60 -5.02
C ASP A 63 15.62 -1.08 -5.13
N ARG A 64 14.88 -0.37 -6.00
CA ARG A 64 14.86 1.11 -6.02
C ARG A 64 14.42 1.70 -4.67
N PHE A 65 13.45 1.07 -3.99
CA PHE A 65 13.00 1.49 -2.65
C PHE A 65 14.08 1.32 -1.57
N ARG A 66 14.94 0.30 -1.71
CA ARG A 66 16.09 0.04 -0.82
C ARG A 66 17.25 0.99 -1.10
N GLU A 67 17.50 1.28 -2.37
CA GLU A 67 18.57 2.19 -2.82
C GLU A 67 18.29 3.65 -2.49
N MET A 68 17.02 4.02 -2.23
CA MET A 68 16.67 5.29 -1.60
C MET A 68 17.26 5.37 -0.18
N LYS A 69 18.55 5.72 -0.13
CA LYS A 69 19.30 6.01 1.09
C LYS A 69 18.61 7.13 1.86
N PRO A 70 18.83 7.22 3.18
CA PRO A 70 18.47 8.43 3.90
C PRO A 70 19.27 9.61 3.33
N SER A 71 18.68 10.36 2.39
CA SER A 71 19.24 11.66 2.01
C SER A 71 19.18 12.59 3.22
N GLU A 72 20.16 13.47 3.36
CA GLU A 72 20.12 14.59 4.31
C GLU A 72 18.96 15.56 3.98
N ALA A 73 18.38 15.45 2.78
CA ALA A 73 17.18 16.16 2.39
C ALA A 73 15.98 15.77 3.26
N ALA A 74 15.29 16.79 3.75
CA ALA A 74 14.20 16.72 4.70
C ALA A 74 13.17 15.63 4.35
N GLY A 75 12.64 14.93 5.35
CA GLY A 75 11.74 13.77 5.18
C GLY A 75 10.49 13.98 4.30
N LYS A 76 10.15 15.22 3.93
CA LYS A 76 9.10 15.55 2.95
C LYS A 76 9.48 15.14 1.53
N GLU A 77 10.68 15.49 1.05
CA GLU A 77 11.13 15.20 -0.32
C GLU A 77 11.23 13.69 -0.54
N ARG A 78 11.74 12.96 0.46
CA ARG A 78 11.79 11.50 0.45
C ARG A 78 10.41 10.86 0.36
N ARG A 79 9.41 11.44 1.04
CA ARG A 79 8.04 10.94 1.00
C ARG A 79 7.45 11.12 -0.41
N GLU A 80 7.71 12.26 -1.05
CA GLU A 80 7.28 12.53 -2.42
C GLU A 80 7.94 11.55 -3.40
N GLN A 81 9.27 11.39 -3.35
CA GLN A 81 10.01 10.44 -4.20
C GLN A 81 9.52 8.99 -4.05
N ARG A 82 9.25 8.54 -2.81
CA ARG A 82 8.68 7.21 -2.58
C ARG A 82 7.31 7.05 -3.22
N GLN A 83 6.47 8.07 -3.13
CA GLN A 83 5.13 8.01 -3.69
C GLN A 83 5.15 8.02 -5.22
N ASP A 84 6.03 8.80 -5.83
CA ASP A 84 6.22 8.81 -7.28
C ASP A 84 6.67 7.43 -7.79
N LEU A 85 7.59 6.76 -7.07
CA LEU A 85 7.99 5.40 -7.39
C LEU A 85 6.83 4.39 -7.27
N TYR A 86 5.92 4.58 -6.30
CA TYR A 86 4.71 3.75 -6.22
C TYR A 86 3.76 3.97 -7.39
N VAL A 87 3.59 5.22 -7.83
CA VAL A 87 2.75 5.53 -9.00
C VAL A 87 3.34 4.87 -10.23
N GLN A 88 4.63 5.06 -10.49
CA GLN A 88 5.31 4.45 -11.64
C GLN A 88 5.22 2.92 -11.62
N MET A 89 5.45 2.28 -10.48
CA MET A 89 5.29 0.83 -10.33
C MET A 89 3.88 0.36 -10.71
N ARG A 90 2.85 1.09 -10.26
CA ARG A 90 1.45 0.74 -10.56
C ARG A 90 1.08 0.99 -12.02
N GLU A 91 1.62 2.03 -12.64
CA GLU A 91 1.46 2.29 -14.08
C GLU A 91 2.08 1.15 -14.90
N GLU A 92 3.27 0.68 -14.51
CA GLU A 92 3.92 -0.46 -15.17
C GLU A 92 3.11 -1.75 -14.99
N ILE A 93 2.63 -2.03 -13.78
CA ILE A 93 1.74 -3.19 -13.53
C ILE A 93 0.46 -3.06 -14.37
N ARG A 94 -0.16 -1.87 -14.44
CA ARG A 94 -1.34 -1.61 -15.27
C ARG A 94 -1.12 -2.01 -16.73
N SER A 95 0.07 -1.71 -17.27
CA SER A 95 0.40 -1.99 -18.67
C SER A 95 0.50 -3.48 -19.03
N VAL A 96 0.67 -4.35 -18.03
CA VAL A 96 0.71 -5.82 -18.18
C VAL A 96 -0.71 -6.42 -18.21
N LEU A 97 -1.69 -5.70 -17.67
CA LEU A 97 -3.07 -6.15 -17.56
C LEU A 97 -3.85 -5.93 -18.85
N THR A 98 -4.77 -6.84 -19.16
CA THR A 98 -5.76 -6.64 -20.22
C THR A 98 -6.76 -5.54 -19.84
N ASP A 99 -7.45 -4.97 -20.82
CA ASP A 99 -8.47 -3.94 -20.58
C ASP A 99 -9.56 -4.40 -19.59
N GLU A 100 -9.96 -5.67 -19.67
CA GLU A 100 -10.92 -6.28 -18.74
C GLU A 100 -10.37 -6.35 -17.31
N GLN A 101 -9.11 -6.77 -17.15
CA GLN A 101 -8.44 -6.82 -15.84
C GLN A 101 -8.21 -5.41 -15.27
N GLN A 102 -7.91 -4.43 -16.11
CA GLN A 102 -7.79 -3.03 -15.68
C GLN A 102 -9.12 -2.50 -15.13
N ALA A 103 -10.23 -2.78 -15.80
CA ALA A 103 -11.55 -2.38 -15.31
C ALA A 103 -11.89 -3.01 -13.95
N ILE A 104 -11.55 -4.30 -13.76
CA ILE A 104 -11.73 -4.99 -12.47
C ILE A 104 -10.82 -4.36 -11.39
N ALA A 105 -9.57 -4.06 -11.72
CA ALA A 105 -8.63 -3.42 -10.81
C ALA A 105 -9.12 -2.02 -10.37
N GLU A 106 -9.60 -1.21 -11.31
CA GLU A 106 -10.18 0.11 -11.05
C GLU A 106 -11.41 0.01 -10.14
N GLU A 107 -12.31 -0.94 -10.38
CA GLU A 107 -13.48 -1.18 -9.52
C GLU A 107 -13.08 -1.59 -8.10
N GLN A 108 -12.09 -2.49 -7.96
CA GLN A 108 -11.59 -2.90 -6.65
C GLN A 108 -10.97 -1.74 -5.87
N VAL A 109 -10.21 -0.89 -6.54
CA VAL A 109 -9.64 0.32 -5.93
C VAL A 109 -10.75 1.25 -5.48
N ARG A 110 -11.71 1.53 -6.36
CA ARG A 110 -12.88 2.37 -6.06
C ARG A 110 -13.65 1.84 -4.85
N LYS A 111 -13.89 0.54 -4.78
CA LYS A 111 -14.59 -0.10 -3.67
C LYS A 111 -13.82 0.09 -2.35
N ARG A 112 -12.51 -0.17 -2.34
CA ARG A 112 -11.68 0.01 -1.14
C ARG A 112 -11.63 1.46 -0.67
N GLU A 113 -11.57 2.41 -1.59
CA GLU A 113 -11.59 3.83 -1.24
C GLU A 113 -12.93 4.26 -0.65
N LYS A 114 -14.04 3.76 -1.22
CA LYS A 114 -15.38 3.97 -0.66
C LYS A 114 -15.51 3.38 0.75
N GLU A 115 -15.13 2.13 0.94
CA GLU A 115 -15.15 1.45 2.26
C GLU A 115 -14.29 2.20 3.28
N GLY A 116 -13.07 2.59 2.92
CA GLY A 116 -12.18 3.37 3.80
C GLY A 116 -12.75 4.74 4.16
N ARG A 117 -13.46 5.39 3.22
CA ARG A 117 -14.17 6.65 3.48
C ARG A 117 -15.33 6.46 4.44
N GLU A 118 -16.14 5.42 4.24
CA GLU A 118 -17.26 5.08 5.12
C GLU A 118 -16.78 4.79 6.56
N GLU A 119 -15.73 3.98 6.72
CA GLU A 119 -15.11 3.70 8.01
C GLU A 119 -14.59 4.98 8.68
N HIS A 120 -13.96 5.87 7.91
CA HIS A 120 -13.47 7.13 8.43
C HIS A 120 -14.62 8.04 8.88
N LEU A 121 -15.69 8.12 8.10
CA LEU A 121 -16.90 8.86 8.45
C LEU A 121 -17.59 8.31 9.69
N GLU A 122 -17.68 6.99 9.82
CA GLU A 122 -18.23 6.33 11.01
C GLU A 122 -17.41 6.67 12.26
N ARG A 123 -16.08 6.62 12.14
CA ARG A 123 -15.18 7.02 13.23
C ARG A 123 -15.33 8.50 13.59
N LEU A 124 -15.47 9.39 12.61
CA LEU A 124 -15.71 10.82 12.84
C LEU A 124 -17.07 11.06 13.46
N SER A 125 -18.11 10.36 13.01
CA SER A 125 -19.46 10.43 13.54
C SER A 125 -19.47 10.16 15.04
N ARG A 126 -18.85 9.07 15.48
CA ARG A 126 -18.71 8.74 16.91
C ARG A 126 -17.87 9.75 17.68
N LYS A 127 -16.76 10.22 17.11
CA LYS A 127 -15.86 11.15 17.79
C LYS A 127 -16.44 12.56 17.93
N LEU A 128 -17.28 13.00 16.99
CA LEU A 128 -17.85 14.34 16.95
C LEU A 128 -19.33 14.38 17.33
N ASP A 129 -19.92 13.24 17.68
CA ASP A 129 -21.33 13.10 18.00
C ASP A 129 -22.20 13.68 16.87
N LEU A 130 -21.90 13.30 15.62
CA LEU A 130 -22.61 13.79 14.44
C LEU A 130 -24.04 13.25 14.41
N THR A 131 -24.99 14.10 14.02
CA THR A 131 -26.36 13.64 13.76
C THR A 131 -26.42 12.77 12.51
N SER A 132 -27.48 11.98 12.36
CA SER A 132 -27.73 11.20 11.14
C SER A 132 -27.79 12.08 9.90
N GLU A 133 -28.38 13.26 10.00
CA GLU A 133 -28.46 14.25 8.93
C GLU A 133 -27.06 14.77 8.54
N GLN A 134 -26.25 15.19 9.52
CA GLN A 134 -24.87 15.63 9.26
C GLN A 134 -24.02 14.52 8.63
N LYS A 135 -24.18 13.27 9.09
CA LYS A 135 -23.48 12.12 8.52
C LYS A 135 -23.88 11.90 7.07
N SER A 136 -25.17 11.90 6.76
CA SER A 136 -25.69 11.74 5.40
C SER A 136 -25.22 12.87 4.48
N GLU A 137 -25.23 14.11 4.94
CA GLU A 137 -24.79 15.27 4.17
C GLU A 137 -23.28 15.19 3.87
N LEU A 138 -22.47 14.73 4.83
CA LEU A 138 -21.04 14.51 4.61
C LEU A 138 -20.78 13.39 3.60
N GLU A 139 -21.51 12.29 3.68
CA GLU A 139 -21.37 11.16 2.76
C GLU A 139 -21.68 11.58 1.32
N GLU A 140 -22.79 12.30 1.11
CA GLU A 140 -23.17 12.85 -0.19
C GLU A 140 -22.09 13.80 -0.73
N LYS A 141 -21.71 14.82 0.05
CA LYS A 141 -20.72 15.82 -0.40
C LYS A 141 -19.36 15.20 -0.69
N LEU A 142 -18.91 14.23 0.11
CA LEU A 142 -17.62 13.58 -0.11
C LEU A 142 -17.63 12.60 -1.28
N SER A 143 -18.78 12.01 -1.62
CA SER A 143 -18.91 11.21 -2.83
C SER A 143 -18.72 12.04 -4.10
N LEU A 144 -19.13 13.31 -4.08
CA LEU A 144 -19.01 14.24 -5.21
C LEU A 144 -17.60 14.84 -5.38
N CYS A 145 -16.80 14.87 -4.32
CA CYS A 145 -15.44 15.45 -4.34
C CYS A 145 -14.33 14.45 -4.71
N SER A 146 -14.65 13.17 -4.90
CA SER A 146 -13.65 12.12 -5.15
C SER A 146 -13.36 12.00 -6.64
N GLU A 147 -12.11 12.21 -7.06
CA GLU A 147 -11.64 11.86 -8.39
C GLU A 147 -11.04 10.45 -8.35
N GLU A 148 -11.69 9.50 -9.03
CA GLU A 148 -11.36 8.07 -8.97
C GLU A 148 -10.52 7.68 -10.20
N GLU A 149 -9.25 8.06 -10.22
CA GLU A 149 -8.31 7.59 -11.25
C GLU A 149 -7.23 6.71 -10.61
N TRP A 150 -7.07 5.50 -11.16
CA TRP A 150 -6.00 4.59 -10.75
C TRP A 150 -4.89 4.55 -11.82
N PRO A 151 -3.61 4.70 -11.43
CA PRO A 151 -3.10 4.85 -10.07
C PRO A 151 -3.22 6.26 -9.49
N VAL A 152 -3.62 6.34 -8.21
CA VAL A 152 -3.84 7.62 -7.52
C VAL A 152 -2.52 8.35 -7.25
N SER A 153 -2.36 9.53 -7.87
CA SER A 153 -1.19 10.39 -7.70
C SER A 153 -1.17 11.14 -6.36
N MET A 154 0.01 11.65 -5.97
CA MET A 154 0.13 12.49 -4.77
C MET A 154 -0.71 13.76 -4.82
N LYS A 155 -0.79 14.40 -5.99
CA LYS A 155 -1.57 15.63 -6.17
C LYS A 155 -3.06 15.35 -5.96
N MET A 156 -3.55 14.21 -6.42
CA MET A 156 -4.92 13.76 -6.18
C MET A 156 -5.15 13.52 -4.69
N ARG A 157 -4.30 12.73 -4.02
CA ARG A 157 -4.43 12.49 -2.56
C ARG A 157 -4.43 13.79 -1.75
N GLU A 158 -3.62 14.77 -2.14
CA GLU A 158 -3.59 16.08 -1.48
C GLU A 158 -4.86 16.89 -1.74
N LYS A 159 -5.39 16.84 -2.96
CA LYS A 159 -6.66 17.45 -3.32
C LYS A 159 -7.80 16.81 -2.54
N ASP A 160 -7.92 15.49 -2.54
CA ASP A 160 -8.91 14.74 -1.77
C ASP A 160 -8.86 15.09 -0.28
N ARG A 161 -7.65 15.18 0.29
CA ARG A 161 -7.47 15.60 1.68
C ARG A 161 -7.98 17.02 1.93
N ARG A 162 -7.67 17.97 1.04
CA ARG A 162 -8.15 19.35 1.16
C ARG A 162 -9.66 19.44 1.04
N ASP A 163 -10.23 18.73 0.07
CA ASP A 163 -11.67 18.71 -0.18
C ASP A 163 -12.40 18.03 0.98
N PHE A 164 -11.86 16.93 1.51
CA PHE A 164 -12.35 16.31 2.72
C PHE A 164 -12.38 17.26 3.91
N GLU A 165 -11.26 17.94 4.21
CA GLU A 165 -11.20 18.89 5.31
C GLU A 165 -12.18 20.05 5.12
N LYS A 166 -12.33 20.57 3.89
CA LYS A 166 -13.26 21.65 3.58
C LYS A 166 -14.71 21.21 3.77
N THR A 167 -15.07 20.04 3.25
CA THR A 167 -16.41 19.47 3.34
C THR A 167 -16.79 19.20 4.79
N VAL A 168 -15.91 18.56 5.57
CA VAL A 168 -16.16 18.34 7.01
C VAL A 168 -16.34 19.68 7.73
N LYS A 169 -15.49 20.69 7.49
CA LYS A 169 -15.65 22.03 8.13
C LYS A 169 -17.00 22.68 7.80
N SER A 170 -17.58 22.40 6.64
CA SER A 170 -18.84 23.04 6.21
C SER A 170 -20.07 22.51 6.93
N VAL A 171 -20.07 21.25 7.39
CA VAL A 171 -21.25 20.59 7.99
C VAL A 171 -21.24 20.65 9.52
N LEU A 172 -20.05 20.75 10.13
CA LEU A 172 -19.91 20.76 11.59
C LEU A 172 -20.42 22.06 12.22
N THR A 173 -21.00 21.94 13.42
CA THR A 173 -21.29 23.08 14.31
C THR A 173 -20.01 23.69 14.87
N GLU A 174 -20.07 24.88 15.46
CA GLU A 174 -18.89 25.52 16.07
C GLU A 174 -18.29 24.69 17.23
N GLU A 175 -19.12 24.06 18.04
CA GLU A 175 -18.65 23.18 19.12
C GLU A 175 -17.97 21.91 18.56
N GLN A 176 -18.55 21.30 17.52
CA GLN A 176 -17.93 20.16 16.83
C GLN A 176 -16.61 20.56 16.14
N LYS A 177 -16.54 21.74 15.52
CA LYS A 177 -15.30 22.29 14.95
C LYS A 177 -14.23 22.47 16.02
N LYS A 178 -14.59 22.93 17.22
CA LYS A 178 -13.65 23.09 18.35
C LYS A 178 -13.13 21.73 18.81
N LYS A 179 -14.00 20.73 18.97
CA LYS A 179 -13.63 19.34 19.30
C LYS A 179 -12.71 18.76 18.23
N TRP A 180 -13.04 18.95 16.96
CA TRP A 180 -12.22 18.48 15.84
C TRP A 180 -10.83 19.12 15.81
N ARG A 181 -10.73 20.45 15.97
CA ARG A 181 -9.42 21.12 16.05
C ARG A 181 -8.57 20.60 17.21
N LYS A 182 -9.19 20.29 18.36
CA LYS A 182 -8.49 19.69 19.50
C LYS A 182 -7.94 18.32 19.13
N MET A 183 -8.75 17.44 18.53
CA MET A 183 -8.31 16.12 18.06
C MET A 183 -7.17 16.22 17.03
N GLN A 184 -7.27 17.14 16.05
CA GLN A 184 -6.21 17.34 15.06
C GLN A 184 -4.89 17.80 15.71
N ARG A 185 -4.96 18.64 16.75
CA ARG A 185 -3.78 19.04 17.52
C ARG A 185 -3.19 17.84 18.27
N GLU A 186 -4.01 17.09 18.99
CA GLU A 186 -3.56 15.90 19.72
C GLU A 186 -2.93 14.85 18.80
N GLU A 187 -3.52 14.59 17.64
CA GLU A 187 -2.95 13.67 16.64
C GLU A 187 -1.60 14.21 16.13
N ARG A 188 -1.53 15.48 15.73
CA ARG A 188 -0.26 16.09 15.31
C ARG A 188 0.80 16.04 16.40
N ASP A 189 0.42 16.30 17.64
CA ASP A 189 1.36 16.38 18.77
C ASP A 189 1.85 14.97 19.15
N LYS A 190 1.00 13.93 19.08
CA LYS A 190 1.43 12.51 19.19
C LYS A 190 2.53 12.17 18.19
N TRP A 191 2.38 12.57 16.92
CA TRP A 191 3.39 12.33 15.89
C TRP A 191 4.67 13.14 16.14
N ARG A 192 4.56 14.38 16.61
CA ARG A 192 5.73 15.20 17.01
C ARG A 192 6.51 14.59 18.16
N HIS A 193 5.83 14.05 19.17
CA HIS A 193 6.49 13.39 20.30
C HIS A 193 7.18 12.10 19.87
N HIS A 194 6.52 11.27 19.05
CA HIS A 194 7.12 10.05 18.48
C HIS A 194 8.40 10.35 17.67
N ASP A 195 8.39 11.42 16.85
CA ASP A 195 9.59 11.82 16.10
C ASP A 195 10.72 12.30 17.01
N MET A 196 10.40 13.04 18.09
CA MET A 196 11.40 13.49 19.06
C MET A 196 12.00 12.35 19.89
N ASP A 197 11.20 11.36 20.29
CA ASP A 197 11.69 10.21 21.05
C ASP A 197 12.60 9.34 20.19
N ARG A 198 12.24 9.10 18.92
CA ARG A 198 13.10 8.41 17.94
C ARG A 198 14.43 9.13 17.69
N LEU A 199 14.43 10.47 17.72
CA LEU A 199 15.66 11.26 17.58
C LEU A 199 16.56 11.17 18.82
N LYS A 200 15.98 11.09 20.02
CA LYS A 200 16.74 10.90 21.26
C LYS A 200 17.36 9.51 21.35
N GLU A 201 16.61 8.48 20.99
CA GLU A 201 17.08 7.08 20.95
C GLU A 201 18.27 6.92 19.99
N LYS A 202 18.20 7.55 18.81
CA LYS A 202 19.32 7.61 17.85
C LYS A 202 20.55 8.38 18.33
N ARG A 203 20.40 9.35 19.23
CA ARG A 203 21.53 10.06 19.84
C ARG A 203 22.18 9.22 20.93
N GLY A 204 21.39 8.57 21.78
CA GLY A 204 21.91 7.67 22.82
C GLY A 204 22.70 6.48 22.25
N GLN A 205 22.26 5.88 21.15
CA GLN A 205 23.02 4.81 20.47
C GLN A 205 24.35 5.30 19.87
N LYS A 206 24.44 6.58 19.48
CA LYS A 206 25.68 7.12 18.91
C LYS A 206 26.75 7.39 19.97
N ASP A 207 26.33 7.63 21.21
CA ASP A 207 27.22 7.87 22.34
C ASP A 207 27.71 6.56 23.01
N GLU A 208 27.15 5.40 22.66
CA GLU A 208 27.57 4.07 23.13
C GLU A 208 28.52 3.33 22.15
N ASP A 209 28.60 3.79 20.90
CA ASP A 209 29.43 3.21 19.83
C ASP A 209 30.76 3.98 19.58
N GLU A 210 31.10 4.99 20.40
CA GLU A 210 32.40 5.72 20.43
C GLU A 210 33.27 5.30 21.63
#